data_AF-A0A2V8ZMS3-F1
#
_entry.id   AF-A0A2V8ZMS3-F1
#
_cell.length_a   1.000
_cell.length_b   1.000
_cell.length_c   1.000
_cell.angle_alpha   90.00
_cell.angle_beta   90.00
_cell.angle_gamma   90.00
#
_symmetry.space_group_name_H-M   'P 1'
#
loop_
_entity.id
_entity.type
_entity.pdbx_description
1 polymer ?
#
loop_
_entity_poly.entity_id
_entity_poly.type
_entity_poly.pdbx_seq_one_letter_code
_entity_poly.pdbx_strand_id
1 'polypeptide(L)'
;MLDTIRQGLAKSHDKKLVDELLEAYVEAKKNFYLGGLRLSAVEGGRFCEAAFRILEAIRLHIPRALRVVYDIRNKRDAAHLADNIDPNLQDSSLVVYSLDWVLAEFVRLYHTVPANEAQSIVESLVMRRAPVVQDFAGFLKVLNPGLVAGDYALVLLYQCGKVGATFNELTSWSKPKMRANLKTTLTRLVDERAFAHFDGNRYFITESGMRDVEKRKLYQMPD
;
A
#
# COMPACT_ATOMS: atom_id res chain seq x y z
N MET A 1 -40.74 -12.41 -10.92
CA MET A 1 -39.88 -12.81 -9.78
C MET A 1 -38.41 -12.82 -10.19
N LEU A 2 -37.99 -13.67 -11.14
CA LEU A 2 -36.58 -13.74 -11.57
C LEU A 2 -36.08 -12.42 -12.17
N ASP A 3 -36.91 -11.71 -12.94
CA ASP A 3 -36.55 -10.37 -13.45
C ASP A 3 -36.30 -9.36 -12.34
N THR A 4 -37.08 -9.42 -11.26
CA THR A 4 -36.90 -8.57 -10.08
C THR A 4 -35.58 -8.90 -9.35
N ILE A 5 -35.26 -10.19 -9.21
CA ILE A 5 -33.98 -10.65 -8.62
C ILE A 5 -32.81 -10.19 -9.48
N ARG A 6 -32.91 -10.38 -10.81
CA ARG A 6 -31.92 -9.94 -11.79
C ARG A 6 -31.66 -8.45 -11.67
N GLN A 7 -32.73 -7.63 -11.67
CA GLN A 7 -32.64 -6.18 -11.54
C GLN A 7 -31.99 -5.77 -10.21
N GLY A 8 -32.21 -6.52 -9.13
CA GLY A 8 -31.55 -6.28 -7.85
C GLY A 8 -30.05 -6.57 -7.91
N LEU A 9 -29.67 -7.77 -8.35
CA LEU A 9 -28.27 -8.23 -8.37
C LEU A 9 -27.42 -7.48 -9.38
N ALA A 10 -27.95 -7.17 -10.56
CA ALA A 10 -27.24 -6.48 -11.64
C ALA A 10 -26.90 -5.01 -11.33
N LYS A 11 -27.37 -4.47 -10.19
CA LYS A 11 -26.97 -3.13 -9.71
C LYS A 11 -25.56 -3.12 -9.13
N SER A 12 -25.12 -4.25 -8.56
CA SER A 12 -23.89 -4.32 -7.76
C SER A 12 -22.93 -5.43 -8.22
N HIS A 13 -23.34 -6.23 -9.20
CA HIS A 13 -22.58 -7.36 -9.71
C HIS A 13 -22.58 -7.40 -11.24
N ASP A 14 -21.57 -8.07 -11.80
CA ASP A 14 -21.44 -8.25 -13.24
C ASP A 14 -22.70 -8.89 -13.83
N LYS A 15 -23.25 -8.26 -14.87
CA LYS A 15 -24.53 -8.68 -15.46
C LYS A 15 -24.46 -10.08 -16.04
N LYS A 16 -23.33 -10.46 -16.63
CA LYS A 16 -23.14 -11.78 -17.24
C LYS A 16 -23.11 -12.87 -16.17
N LEU A 17 -22.42 -12.63 -15.04
CA LEU A 17 -22.44 -13.56 -13.91
C LEU A 17 -23.84 -13.70 -13.28
N VAL A 18 -24.59 -12.60 -13.19
CA VAL A 18 -25.98 -12.62 -12.73
C VAL A 18 -26.87 -13.42 -13.68
N ASP A 19 -26.68 -13.27 -14.99
CA ASP A 19 -27.42 -14.01 -16.01
C ASP A 19 -27.11 -15.51 -15.94
N GLU A 20 -25.83 -15.88 -15.89
CA GLU A 20 -25.36 -17.26 -15.73
C GLU A 20 -25.93 -17.93 -14.46
N LEU A 21 -25.98 -17.19 -13.34
CA LEU A 21 -26.56 -17.66 -12.08
C LEU A 21 -28.05 -18.01 -12.22
N LEU A 22 -28.83 -17.10 -12.83
CA LEU A 22 -30.28 -17.27 -12.96
C LEU A 22 -30.65 -18.32 -14.00
N GLU A 23 -29.89 -18.41 -15.09
CA GLU A 23 -30.04 -19.45 -16.11
C GLU A 23 -29.80 -20.84 -15.51
N ALA A 24 -28.70 -21.03 -14.79
CA ALA A 24 -28.41 -22.29 -14.10
C ALA A 24 -29.53 -22.68 -13.11
N TYR A 25 -30.10 -21.71 -12.38
CA TYR A 25 -31.24 -21.96 -11.49
C TYR A 25 -32.49 -22.46 -12.25
N VAL A 26 -32.82 -21.83 -13.38
CA VAL A 26 -33.98 -22.21 -14.21
C VAL A 26 -33.79 -23.60 -14.81
N GLU A 27 -32.60 -23.87 -15.36
CA GLU A 27 -32.26 -25.17 -15.94
C GLU A 27 -32.24 -26.29 -14.90
N ALA A 28 -31.69 -26.02 -13.70
CA ALA A 28 -31.70 -26.97 -12.58
C ALA A 28 -33.12 -27.39 -12.21
N LYS A 29 -34.04 -26.42 -12.09
CA LYS A 29 -35.45 -26.69 -11.75
C LYS A 29 -36.17 -27.41 -12.88
N LYS A 30 -35.98 -26.99 -14.13
CA LYS A 30 -36.57 -27.66 -15.30
C LYS A 30 -36.14 -29.12 -15.34
N ASN A 31 -34.85 -29.39 -15.22
CA ASN A 31 -34.30 -30.75 -15.23
C ASN A 31 -34.85 -31.59 -14.07
N PHE A 32 -34.97 -31.02 -12.88
CA PHE A 32 -35.54 -31.71 -11.72
C PHE A 32 -36.99 -32.15 -11.96
N TYR A 33 -37.87 -31.24 -12.41
CA TYR A 33 -39.28 -31.57 -12.62
C TYR A 33 -39.51 -32.53 -13.79
N LEU A 34 -38.57 -32.62 -14.73
CA LEU A 34 -38.59 -33.61 -15.82
C LEU A 34 -37.95 -34.96 -15.42
N GLY A 35 -37.56 -35.15 -14.15
CA GLY A 35 -36.91 -36.38 -13.67
C GLY A 35 -35.42 -36.52 -14.03
N GLY A 36 -34.82 -35.50 -14.64
CA GLY A 36 -33.41 -35.43 -15.02
C GLY A 36 -32.49 -35.10 -13.83
N LEU A 37 -32.47 -35.95 -12.81
CA LEU A 37 -31.77 -35.70 -11.54
C LEU A 37 -30.27 -35.39 -11.72
N ARG A 38 -29.56 -36.13 -12.60
CA ARG A 38 -28.13 -35.89 -12.85
C ARG A 38 -27.88 -34.54 -13.52
N LEU A 39 -28.71 -34.18 -14.51
CA LEU A 39 -28.61 -32.89 -15.19
C LEU A 39 -28.92 -31.73 -14.24
N SER A 40 -29.92 -31.88 -13.37
CA SER A 40 -30.21 -30.90 -12.31
C SER A 40 -29.01 -30.66 -11.37
N ALA A 41 -28.28 -31.73 -11.00
CA ALA A 41 -27.09 -31.60 -10.18
C ALA A 41 -25.93 -30.86 -10.90
N VAL A 42 -25.76 -31.08 -12.22
CA VAL A 42 -24.78 -30.34 -13.03
C VAL A 42 -25.09 -28.86 -13.05
N GLU A 43 -26.36 -28.49 -13.23
CA GLU A 43 -26.81 -27.10 -13.17
C GLU A 43 -26.63 -26.48 -11.78
N GLY A 44 -26.82 -27.27 -10.72
CA GLY A 44 -26.45 -26.87 -9.36
C GLY A 44 -24.97 -26.50 -9.22
N GLY A 45 -24.08 -27.24 -9.89
CA GLY A 45 -22.65 -26.91 -9.97
C GLY A 45 -22.39 -25.56 -10.65
N ARG A 46 -23.02 -25.33 -11.81
CA ARG A 46 -22.93 -24.05 -12.55
C ARG A 46 -23.44 -22.87 -11.71
N PHE A 47 -24.55 -23.06 -11.01
CA PHE A 47 -25.09 -22.06 -10.09
C PHE A 47 -24.08 -21.71 -8.99
N CYS A 48 -23.50 -22.73 -8.34
CA CYS A 48 -22.50 -22.53 -7.30
C CYS A 48 -21.28 -21.76 -7.82
N GLU A 49 -20.79 -22.08 -9.03
CA GLU A 49 -19.65 -21.37 -9.62
C GLU A 49 -19.94 -19.88 -9.84
N ALA A 50 -21.07 -19.54 -10.45
CA ALA A 50 -21.48 -18.15 -10.64
C ALA A 50 -21.66 -17.42 -9.30
N ALA A 51 -22.29 -18.08 -8.32
CA ALA A 51 -22.48 -17.53 -6.98
C ALA A 51 -21.13 -17.29 -6.26
N PHE A 52 -20.17 -18.20 -6.38
CA PHE A 52 -18.85 -18.03 -5.80
C PHE A 52 -18.12 -16.83 -6.40
N ARG A 53 -18.16 -16.67 -7.72
CA ARG A 53 -17.54 -15.52 -8.40
C ARG A 53 -18.15 -14.19 -7.97
N ILE A 54 -19.47 -14.14 -7.76
CA ILE A 54 -20.17 -12.94 -7.24
C ILE A 54 -19.69 -12.59 -5.82
N LEU A 55 -19.39 -13.60 -5.00
CA LEU A 55 -19.08 -13.43 -3.58
C LEU A 55 -17.57 -13.37 -3.27
N GLU A 56 -16.72 -13.68 -4.23
CA GLU A 56 -15.33 -14.05 -4.03
C GLU A 56 -14.53 -12.95 -3.32
N ALA A 57 -14.58 -11.73 -3.84
CA ALA A 57 -13.83 -10.61 -3.29
C ALA A 57 -14.25 -10.26 -1.85
N ILE A 58 -15.56 -10.08 -1.63
CA ILE A 58 -16.10 -9.56 -0.36
C ILE A 58 -16.10 -10.62 0.74
N ARG A 59 -16.34 -11.89 0.40
CA ARG A 59 -16.52 -12.97 1.39
C ARG A 59 -15.29 -13.86 1.58
N LEU A 60 -14.37 -13.90 0.61
CA LEU A 60 -13.19 -14.77 0.68
C LEU A 60 -11.91 -13.95 0.72
N HIS A 61 -11.61 -13.17 -0.31
CA HIS A 61 -10.29 -12.54 -0.43
C HIS A 61 -10.05 -11.45 0.62
N ILE A 62 -10.96 -10.48 0.75
CA ILE A 62 -10.82 -9.39 1.73
C ILE A 62 -10.76 -9.93 3.18
N PRO A 63 -11.68 -10.82 3.63
CA PRO A 63 -11.61 -11.34 4.99
C PRO A 63 -10.36 -12.16 5.28
N ARG A 64 -9.85 -12.92 4.29
CA ARG A 64 -8.61 -13.69 4.44
C ARG A 64 -7.38 -12.79 4.54
N ALA A 65 -7.29 -11.75 3.71
CA ALA A 65 -6.21 -10.76 3.79
C ALA A 65 -6.22 -10.04 5.16
N LEU A 66 -7.39 -9.59 5.62
CA LEU A 66 -7.54 -8.96 6.93
C LEU A 66 -7.21 -9.91 8.09
N ARG A 67 -7.51 -11.20 7.96
CA ARG A 67 -7.13 -12.21 8.95
C ARG A 67 -5.62 -12.32 9.12
N VAL A 68 -4.86 -12.30 8.03
CA VAL A 68 -3.38 -12.32 8.08
C VAL A 68 -2.86 -11.12 8.86
N VAL A 69 -3.34 -9.91 8.54
CA VAL A 69 -2.96 -8.68 9.25
C VAL A 69 -3.31 -8.76 10.74
N TYR A 70 -4.51 -9.24 11.06
CA TYR A 70 -4.96 -9.40 12.43
C TYR A 70 -4.13 -10.42 13.22
N ASP A 71 -3.74 -11.53 12.59
CA ASP A 71 -2.93 -12.57 13.21
C ASP A 71 -1.50 -12.07 13.49
N ILE A 72 -0.88 -11.31 12.58
CA ILE A 72 0.43 -10.67 12.81
C ILE A 72 0.35 -9.78 14.06
N ARG A 73 -0.64 -8.88 14.12
CA ARG A 73 -0.83 -7.95 15.25
C ARG A 73 -1.02 -8.67 16.58
N ASN A 74 -1.82 -9.73 16.63
CA ASN A 74 -2.24 -10.32 17.91
C ASN A 74 -1.40 -11.52 18.37
N LYS A 75 -0.72 -12.22 17.46
CA LYS A 75 -0.08 -13.50 17.77
C LYS A 75 1.43 -13.51 17.55
N ARG A 76 1.99 -12.55 16.81
CA ARG A 76 3.42 -12.57 16.45
C ARG A 76 4.33 -11.77 17.39
N ASP A 77 3.80 -10.76 18.09
CA ASP A 77 4.54 -9.97 19.10
C ASP A 77 5.05 -10.81 20.29
N ALA A 78 4.46 -11.98 20.55
CA ALA A 78 4.73 -12.75 21.77
C ALA A 78 5.91 -13.75 21.67
N ALA A 79 6.48 -14.01 20.48
CA ALA A 79 7.22 -15.27 20.25
C ALA A 79 8.67 -15.18 19.72
N HIS A 80 9.27 -14.01 19.48
CA HIS A 80 10.52 -13.96 18.71
C HIS A 80 11.66 -13.12 19.31
N LEU A 81 11.99 -13.39 20.58
CA LEU A 81 13.24 -12.92 21.20
C LEU A 81 14.35 -13.99 21.24
N ALA A 82 14.11 -15.19 20.71
CA ALA A 82 15.03 -16.32 20.87
C ALA A 82 16.28 -16.26 19.96
N ASP A 83 16.21 -15.56 18.82
CA ASP A 83 17.19 -15.74 17.73
C ASP A 83 17.88 -14.41 17.28
N ASN A 84 17.60 -13.28 17.95
CA ASN A 84 18.08 -11.93 17.58
C ASN A 84 17.73 -11.45 16.15
N ILE A 85 16.78 -12.09 15.46
CA ILE A 85 16.27 -11.65 14.16
C ILE A 85 14.99 -10.85 14.38
N ASP A 86 15.00 -9.56 14.03
CA ASP A 86 13.81 -8.70 14.11
C ASP A 86 12.88 -8.94 12.89
N PRO A 87 11.66 -9.48 13.09
CA PRO A 87 10.73 -9.72 11.99
C PRO A 87 9.98 -8.45 11.52
N ASN A 88 10.12 -7.31 12.22
CA ASN A 88 9.30 -6.12 12.02
C ASN A 88 9.29 -5.60 10.58
N LEU A 89 10.43 -5.61 9.88
CA LEU A 89 10.48 -5.15 8.49
C LEU A 89 9.63 -6.05 7.57
N GLN A 90 9.71 -7.37 7.75
CA GLN A 90 8.95 -8.34 6.97
C GLN A 90 7.45 -8.22 7.28
N ASP A 91 7.09 -8.15 8.57
CA ASP A 91 5.71 -8.01 9.02
C ASP A 91 5.07 -6.72 8.54
N SER A 92 5.75 -5.60 8.77
CA SER A 92 5.25 -4.28 8.38
C SER A 92 5.05 -4.19 6.87
N SER A 93 5.97 -4.78 6.09
CA SER A 93 5.83 -4.86 4.64
C SER A 93 4.58 -5.64 4.24
N LEU A 94 4.40 -6.85 4.78
CA LEU A 94 3.23 -7.68 4.48
C LEU A 94 1.92 -7.01 4.89
N VAL A 95 1.90 -6.35 6.05
CA VAL A 95 0.73 -5.59 6.52
C VAL A 95 0.39 -4.47 5.55
N VAL A 96 1.35 -3.60 5.21
CA VAL A 96 1.12 -2.46 4.31
C VAL A 96 0.60 -2.94 2.94
N TYR A 97 1.26 -3.90 2.31
CA TYR A 97 0.81 -4.41 1.00
C TYR A 97 -0.55 -5.12 1.06
N SER A 98 -0.89 -5.76 2.19
CA SER A 98 -2.23 -6.35 2.38
C SER A 98 -3.29 -5.27 2.51
N LEU A 99 -2.99 -4.16 3.19
CA LEU A 99 -3.91 -3.02 3.32
C LEU A 99 -4.09 -2.30 1.98
N ASP A 100 -3.01 -2.06 1.23
CA ASP A 100 -3.06 -1.47 -0.10
C ASP A 100 -3.93 -2.32 -1.04
N TRP A 101 -3.76 -3.64 -1.02
CA TRP A 101 -4.59 -4.55 -1.80
C TRP A 101 -6.07 -4.50 -1.40
N VAL A 102 -6.39 -4.51 -0.09
CA VAL A 102 -7.78 -4.41 0.38
C VAL A 102 -8.43 -3.09 -0.03
N LEU A 103 -7.71 -1.98 0.08
CA LEU A 103 -8.22 -0.67 -0.35
C LEU A 103 -8.41 -0.61 -1.86
N ALA A 104 -7.45 -1.12 -2.65
CA ALA A 104 -7.58 -1.23 -4.10
C ALA A 104 -8.80 -2.07 -4.49
N GLU A 105 -9.08 -3.16 -3.76
CA GLU A 105 -10.25 -3.99 -4.00
C GLU A 105 -11.56 -3.27 -3.66
N PHE A 106 -11.60 -2.45 -2.60
CA PHE A 106 -12.75 -1.58 -2.33
C PHE A 106 -12.97 -0.55 -3.44
N VAL A 107 -11.91 0.08 -3.95
CA VAL A 107 -12.01 1.00 -5.10
C VAL A 107 -12.55 0.24 -6.31
N ARG A 108 -12.01 -0.94 -6.61
CA ARG A 108 -12.45 -1.78 -7.74
C ARG A 108 -13.95 -2.12 -7.65
N LEU A 109 -14.45 -2.42 -6.45
CA LEU A 109 -15.84 -2.84 -6.22
C LEU A 109 -16.84 -1.68 -6.06
N TYR A 110 -16.42 -0.53 -5.54
CA TYR A 110 -17.33 0.51 -5.04
C TYR A 110 -17.03 1.93 -5.52
N HIS A 111 -16.15 2.12 -6.50
CA HIS A 111 -15.89 3.44 -7.07
C HIS A 111 -17.13 4.07 -7.70
N THR A 112 -17.25 5.39 -7.59
CA THR A 112 -18.29 6.21 -8.25
C THR A 112 -17.72 7.14 -9.31
N VAL A 113 -16.42 7.04 -9.57
CA VAL A 113 -15.67 7.82 -10.57
C VAL A 113 -15.59 7.06 -11.91
N PRO A 114 -15.16 7.69 -13.01
CA PRO A 114 -14.88 6.97 -14.25
C PRO A 114 -13.83 5.86 -14.08
N ALA A 115 -13.92 4.79 -14.89
CA ALA A 115 -13.06 3.61 -14.75
C ALA A 115 -11.56 3.92 -14.87
N ASN A 116 -11.17 4.88 -15.71
CA ASN A 116 -9.78 5.33 -15.83
C ASN A 116 -9.28 6.04 -14.56
N GLU A 117 -10.14 6.78 -13.88
CA GLU A 117 -9.81 7.42 -12.61
C GLU A 117 -9.69 6.38 -11.48
N ALA A 118 -10.63 5.44 -11.40
CA ALA A 118 -10.55 4.32 -10.46
C ALA A 118 -9.26 3.49 -10.66
N GLN A 119 -8.88 3.24 -11.92
CA GLN A 119 -7.64 2.55 -12.27
C GLN A 119 -6.41 3.33 -11.78
N SER A 120 -6.37 4.65 -11.98
CA SER A 120 -5.28 5.50 -11.48
C SER A 120 -5.18 5.48 -9.95
N ILE A 121 -6.32 5.47 -9.25
CA ILE A 121 -6.35 5.33 -7.79
C ILE A 121 -5.77 3.97 -7.37
N VAL A 122 -6.19 2.87 -8.00
CA VAL A 122 -5.67 1.52 -7.72
C VAL A 122 -4.16 1.45 -7.96
N GLU A 123 -3.70 1.97 -9.10
CA GLU A 123 -2.28 2.04 -9.43
C GLU A 123 -1.49 2.82 -8.37
N SER A 124 -2.02 3.97 -7.91
CA SER A 124 -1.37 4.77 -6.88
C SER A 124 -1.30 4.09 -5.50
N LEU A 125 -2.24 3.20 -5.19
CA LEU A 125 -2.25 2.43 -3.95
C LEU A 125 -1.25 1.28 -3.98
N VAL A 126 -1.16 0.57 -5.11
CA VAL A 126 -0.34 -0.65 -5.23
C VAL A 126 1.09 -0.36 -5.69
N MET A 127 1.32 0.79 -6.34
CA MET A 127 2.68 1.18 -6.74
C MET A 127 3.56 1.39 -5.52
N ARG A 128 4.62 0.58 -5.43
CA ARG A 128 5.69 0.76 -4.46
C ARG A 128 6.35 2.11 -4.72
N ARG A 129 6.12 3.10 -3.85
CA ARG A 129 6.87 4.34 -3.89
C ARG A 129 8.32 4.03 -3.60
N ALA A 130 9.18 4.21 -4.61
CA ALA A 130 10.61 4.15 -4.40
C ALA A 130 10.97 5.28 -3.43
N PRO A 131 11.71 5.00 -2.34
CA PRO A 131 12.14 6.05 -1.44
C PRO A 131 13.02 7.01 -2.23
N VAL A 132 12.79 8.32 -2.08
CA VAL A 132 13.65 9.34 -2.72
C VAL A 132 15.13 9.18 -2.35
N VAL A 133 15.44 8.43 -1.29
CA VAL A 133 16.80 8.04 -0.91
C VAL A 133 16.97 6.53 -1.09
N GLN A 134 17.98 6.14 -1.85
CA GLN A 134 18.41 4.75 -1.98
C GLN A 134 19.75 4.55 -1.29
N ASP A 135 19.89 3.48 -0.53
CA ASP A 135 21.14 3.06 0.09
C ASP A 135 21.96 2.16 -0.86
N PHE A 136 23.18 2.57 -1.16
CA PHE A 136 24.19 1.77 -1.85
C PHE A 136 25.32 1.42 -0.89
N ALA A 137 25.13 0.37 -0.09
CA ALA A 137 26.13 -0.14 0.87
C ALA A 137 26.69 0.95 1.81
N GLY A 138 25.80 1.75 2.40
CA GLY A 138 26.12 2.88 3.29
C GLY A 138 26.20 4.23 2.59
N PHE A 139 26.16 4.26 1.25
CA PHE A 139 26.07 5.52 0.50
C PHE A 139 24.60 5.88 0.24
N LEU A 140 24.08 6.88 0.96
CA LEU A 140 22.72 7.37 0.75
C LEU A 140 22.67 8.30 -0.47
N LYS A 141 21.99 7.83 -1.52
CA LYS A 141 21.78 8.58 -2.75
C LYS A 141 20.36 9.13 -2.82
N VAL A 142 20.24 10.45 -2.80
CA VAL A 142 18.97 11.11 -3.13
C VAL A 142 18.76 11.05 -4.66
N LEU A 143 17.62 10.52 -5.06
CA LEU A 143 17.23 10.23 -6.44
C LEU A 143 16.44 11.37 -7.09
N ASN A 144 15.91 12.33 -6.32
CA ASN A 144 15.33 13.56 -6.88
C ASN A 144 16.44 14.61 -7.18
N PRO A 145 16.76 14.87 -8.46
CA PRO A 145 17.83 15.80 -8.81
C PRO A 145 17.45 17.28 -8.60
N GLY A 146 16.16 17.58 -8.47
CA GLY A 146 15.62 18.94 -8.34
C GLY A 146 15.68 19.52 -6.93
N LEU A 147 15.90 18.71 -5.89
CA LEU A 147 15.97 19.20 -4.51
C LEU A 147 17.10 20.20 -4.29
N VAL A 148 16.77 21.32 -3.63
CA VAL A 148 17.73 22.32 -3.16
C VAL A 148 18.51 21.80 -1.96
N ALA A 149 19.64 22.43 -1.61
CA ALA A 149 20.58 21.92 -0.60
C ALA A 149 19.93 21.65 0.77
N GLY A 150 19.04 22.54 1.23
CA GLY A 150 18.32 22.37 2.50
C GLY A 150 17.40 21.15 2.51
N ASP A 151 16.57 21.02 1.48
CA ASP A 151 15.64 19.89 1.36
C ASP A 151 16.39 18.58 1.13
N TYR A 152 17.48 18.61 0.37
CA TYR A 152 18.35 17.46 0.14
C TYR A 152 18.95 16.94 1.47
N ALA A 153 19.50 17.84 2.29
CA ALA A 153 20.04 17.48 3.59
C ALA A 153 18.95 16.99 4.54
N LEU A 154 17.78 17.63 4.54
CA LEU A 154 16.65 17.27 5.40
C LEU A 154 16.12 15.87 5.07
N VAL A 155 16.01 15.52 3.80
CA VAL A 155 15.59 14.18 3.33
C VAL A 155 16.62 13.10 3.70
N LEU A 156 17.92 13.40 3.62
CA LEU A 156 18.96 12.49 4.12
C LEU A 156 18.81 12.24 5.63
N LEU A 157 18.59 13.29 6.41
CA LEU A 157 18.37 13.18 7.86
C LEU A 157 17.08 12.41 8.18
N TYR A 158 16.03 12.60 7.37
CA TYR A 158 14.79 11.81 7.46
C TYR A 158 15.08 10.31 7.26
N GLN A 159 15.89 9.96 6.26
CA GLN A 159 16.30 8.57 6.02
C GLN A 159 17.14 8.00 7.19
N CYS A 160 18.00 8.80 7.81
CA CYS A 160 18.81 8.38 8.96
C CYS A 160 18.00 8.23 10.26
N GLY A 161 16.84 8.89 10.36
CA GLY A 161 15.96 8.85 11.52
C GLY A 161 16.69 9.14 12.83
N LYS A 162 16.51 8.26 13.83
CA LYS A 162 17.11 8.41 15.17
C LYS A 162 18.63 8.22 15.22
N VAL A 163 19.23 7.60 14.20
CA VAL A 163 20.69 7.39 14.14
C VAL A 163 21.41 8.70 13.79
N GLY A 164 20.74 9.57 13.04
CA GLY A 164 21.32 10.81 12.54
C GLY A 164 22.49 10.59 11.59
N ALA A 165 23.17 11.68 11.24
CA ALA A 165 24.34 11.66 10.36
C ALA A 165 25.38 12.68 10.79
N THR A 166 26.65 12.32 10.64
CA THR A 166 27.78 13.22 10.83
C THR A 166 27.90 14.21 9.67
N PHE A 167 28.63 15.31 9.90
CA PHE A 167 28.91 16.26 8.83
C PHE A 167 29.64 15.62 7.63
N ASN A 168 30.56 14.68 7.90
CA ASN A 168 31.34 14.01 6.85
C ASN A 168 30.46 13.10 5.98
N GLU A 169 29.56 12.33 6.62
CA GLU A 169 28.58 11.51 5.91
C GLU A 169 27.68 12.36 5.02
N LEU A 170 27.06 13.41 5.57
CA LEU A 170 26.21 14.34 4.82
C LEU A 170 26.96 15.01 3.65
N THR A 171 28.23 15.36 3.85
CA THR A 171 29.08 15.92 2.80
C THR A 171 29.34 14.91 1.68
N SER A 172 29.61 13.65 2.05
CA SER A 172 29.87 12.57 1.09
C SER A 172 28.66 12.27 0.21
N TRP A 173 27.47 12.20 0.82
CA TRP A 173 26.17 11.94 0.17
C TRP A 173 25.65 13.14 -0.64
N SER A 174 26.14 14.35 -0.34
CA SER A 174 25.75 15.60 -1.03
C SER A 174 26.41 15.75 -2.40
N LYS A 175 25.68 16.38 -3.33
CA LYS A 175 26.19 16.76 -4.67
C LYS A 175 27.40 17.69 -4.52
N PRO A 176 28.44 17.61 -5.38
CA PRO A 176 29.63 18.46 -5.27
C PRO A 176 29.32 19.95 -5.09
N LYS A 177 28.37 20.49 -5.88
CA LYS A 177 27.91 21.89 -5.81
C LYS A 177 27.26 22.30 -4.49
N MET A 178 26.77 21.35 -3.69
CA MET A 178 26.10 21.61 -2.42
C MET A 178 27.09 21.62 -1.23
N ARG A 179 28.26 20.98 -1.39
CA ARG A 179 29.23 20.77 -0.30
C ARG A 179 29.78 22.08 0.25
N ALA A 180 30.03 23.07 -0.61
CA ALA A 180 30.61 24.36 -0.22
C ALA A 180 29.77 25.10 0.83
N ASN A 181 28.44 25.03 0.71
CA ASN A 181 27.51 25.76 1.60
C ASN A 181 26.77 24.83 2.57
N LEU A 182 27.23 23.57 2.71
CA LEU A 182 26.50 22.58 3.51
C LEU A 182 26.45 22.96 4.99
N LYS A 183 27.55 23.49 5.54
CA LYS A 183 27.61 23.90 6.95
C LYS A 183 26.59 24.98 7.27
N THR A 184 26.55 26.06 6.48
CA THR A 184 25.53 27.11 6.59
C THR A 184 24.12 26.55 6.42
N THR A 185 23.92 25.65 5.46
CA THR A 185 22.62 25.00 5.23
C THR A 185 22.14 24.24 6.47
N LEU A 186 23.02 23.45 7.10
CA LEU A 186 22.71 22.70 8.31
C LEU A 186 22.46 23.62 9.50
N THR A 187 23.24 24.69 9.68
CA THR A 187 22.99 25.72 10.70
C THR A 187 21.59 26.32 10.54
N ARG A 188 21.14 26.64 9.33
CA ARG A 188 19.76 27.13 9.10
C ARG A 188 18.69 26.10 9.44
N LEU A 189 18.92 24.82 9.12
CA LEU A 189 17.99 23.75 9.47
C LEU A 189 17.88 23.58 10.99
N VAL A 190 18.97 23.77 11.72
CA VAL A 190 19.01 23.65 13.19
C VAL A 190 18.45 24.91 13.86
N ASP A 191 19.02 26.07 13.59
CA ASP A 191 18.80 27.28 14.40
C ASP A 191 17.65 28.14 13.88
N GLU A 192 17.47 28.24 12.56
CA GLU A 192 16.43 29.11 11.97
C GLU A 192 15.09 28.38 11.80
N ARG A 193 15.12 27.09 11.43
CA ARG A 193 13.91 26.30 11.14
C ARG A 193 13.53 25.29 12.22
N ALA A 194 14.47 24.93 13.11
CA ALA A 194 14.30 23.86 14.09
C ALA A 194 13.87 22.51 13.46
N PHE A 195 14.28 22.24 12.22
CA PHE A 195 14.00 20.99 11.50
C PHE A 195 15.05 19.90 11.77
N ALA A 196 16.22 20.31 12.26
CA ALA A 196 17.28 19.41 12.70
C ALA A 196 17.77 19.80 14.09
N HIS A 197 18.40 18.85 14.77
CA HIS A 197 19.13 19.08 16.01
C HIS A 197 20.57 18.63 15.81
N PHE A 198 21.53 19.37 16.34
CA PHE A 198 22.94 18.99 16.36
C PHE A 198 23.39 18.78 17.80
N ASP A 199 23.91 17.59 18.11
CA ASP A 199 24.33 17.21 19.47
C ASP A 199 25.81 17.52 19.75
N GLY A 200 26.53 18.09 18.78
CA GLY A 200 27.98 18.31 18.83
C GLY A 200 28.78 17.37 17.91
N ASN A 201 28.17 16.28 17.44
CA ASN A 201 28.80 15.30 16.54
C ASN A 201 27.90 14.95 15.34
N ARG A 202 26.62 14.70 15.61
CA ARG A 202 25.63 14.24 14.64
C ARG A 202 24.47 15.21 14.53
N TYR A 203 23.93 15.27 13.32
CA TYR A 203 22.68 15.93 13.01
C TYR A 203 21.54 14.89 13.05
N PHE A 204 20.45 15.24 13.71
CA PHE A 204 19.23 14.44 13.81
C PHE A 204 18.08 15.23 13.25
N ILE A 205 17.11 14.56 12.63
CA ILE A 205 15.87 15.21 12.24
C ILE A 205 14.96 15.38 13.46
N THR A 206 14.29 16.52 13.57
CA THR A 206 13.29 16.77 14.62
C THR A 206 11.89 16.35 14.15
N GLU A 207 10.94 16.25 15.08
CA GLU A 207 9.52 16.02 14.76
C GLU A 207 8.95 17.08 13.79
N SER A 208 9.34 18.35 13.94
CA SER A 208 8.95 19.41 13.00
C SER A 208 9.57 19.23 11.62
N GLY A 209 10.83 18.78 11.54
CA GLY A 209 11.49 18.43 10.29
C GLY A 209 10.82 17.25 9.58
N MET A 210 10.47 16.19 10.31
CA MET A 210 9.73 15.03 9.77
C MET A 210 8.39 15.46 9.19
N ARG A 211 7.60 16.24 9.96
CA ARG A 211 6.30 16.76 9.49
C ARG A 211 6.42 17.62 8.25
N ASP A 212 7.48 18.42 8.12
CA ASP A 212 7.70 19.25 6.93
C ASP A 212 8.06 18.42 5.69
N VAL A 213 8.94 17.42 5.84
CA VAL A 213 9.26 16.44 4.78
C VAL A 213 8.00 15.74 4.30
N GLU A 214 7.14 15.32 5.23
CA GLU A 214 5.90 14.61 4.94
C GLU A 214 4.86 15.51 4.26
N LYS A 215 4.64 16.71 4.81
CA LYS A 215 3.71 17.71 4.29
C LYS A 215 4.06 18.15 2.87
N ARG A 216 5.34 18.37 2.59
CA ARG A 216 5.85 18.76 1.26
C ARG A 216 6.14 17.56 0.36
N LYS A 217 5.91 16.34 0.85
CA LYS A 217 6.13 15.07 0.12
C LYS A 217 7.54 14.94 -0.45
N LEU A 218 8.55 15.48 0.23
CA LEU A 218 9.95 15.46 -0.26
C LEU A 218 10.53 14.04 -0.37
N TYR A 219 9.93 13.08 0.34
CA TYR A 219 10.32 11.68 0.36
C TYR A 219 9.85 10.89 -0.89
N GLN A 220 9.03 11.50 -1.74
CA GLN A 220 8.51 10.88 -2.96
C GLN A 220 9.44 11.12 -4.15
N MET A 221 9.45 10.19 -5.10
CA MET A 221 10.08 10.43 -6.41
C MET A 221 9.34 11.56 -7.14
N PRO A 222 10.05 12.37 -7.94
CA PRO A 222 9.38 13.22 -8.91
C PRO A 222 8.64 12.35 -9.94
N ASP A 223 7.42 12.77 -10.31
CA ASP A 223 6.62 12.18 -11.38
C ASP A 223 7.33 12.28 -12.75
#